data_AF-A0A7N5P4U0-F1
#
_entry.id   AF-A0A7N5P4U0-F1
#
_cell.length_a   1.000
_cell.length_b   1.000
_cell.length_c   1.000
_cell.angle_alpha   90.00
_cell.angle_beta   90.00
_cell.angle_gamma   90.00
#
_symmetry.space_group_name_H-M   'P 1'
#
loop_
_entity.id
_entity.type
_entity.pdbx_description
1 polymer ?
#
loop_
_entity_poly.entity_id
_entity_poly.type
_entity_poly.pdbx_seq_one_letter_code
_entity_poly.pdbx_strand_id
1 'polypeptide(L)' 'MWFEILPRIDVTAMCLPFPSRASAHIHRFTNGGKEKRFANYSCQQSLMERDRRVSGVNRYHVSGVGEYRSRKHFPD' A
#
# COMPACT_ATOMS: atom_id res chain seq x y z
N MET A 1 14.62 -39.95 -9.10
CA MET A 1 13.96 -39.48 -10.36
C MET A 1 14.11 -37.97 -10.46
N TRP A 2 14.16 -37.38 -11.66
CA TRP A 2 14.43 -35.94 -11.84
C TRP A 2 13.41 -35.00 -11.15
N PHE A 3 12.23 -35.50 -10.82
CA PHE A 3 11.16 -34.77 -10.13
C PHE A 3 11.45 -34.44 -8.65
N GLU A 4 12.44 -35.06 -8.02
CA GLU A 4 12.82 -34.78 -6.62
C GLU A 4 13.27 -33.33 -6.38
N ILE A 5 13.62 -32.58 -7.43
CA ILE A 5 13.96 -31.16 -7.34
C ILE A 5 12.73 -30.23 -7.34
N LEU A 6 11.58 -30.72 -7.82
CA LEU A 6 10.36 -29.90 -7.94
C LEU A 6 9.86 -29.35 -6.61
N PRO A 7 9.82 -30.11 -5.50
CA PRO A 7 9.40 -29.57 -4.20
C PRO A 7 10.30 -28.43 -3.72
N ARG A 8 11.60 -28.51 -3.99
CA ARG A 8 12.56 -27.46 -3.61
C ARG A 8 12.34 -26.18 -4.41
N ILE A 9 12.05 -26.32 -5.70
CA ILE A 9 11.75 -25.18 -6.58
C ILE A 9 10.41 -24.56 -6.18
N ASP A 10 9.40 -25.38 -5.88
CA ASP A 10 8.07 -24.93 -5.48
C ASP A 10 8.10 -24.12 -4.18
N VAL A 11 8.76 -24.64 -3.13
CA VAL A 11 8.94 -23.92 -1.85
C VAL A 11 9.65 -22.58 -2.07
N THR A 12 10.68 -22.55 -2.91
CA THR A 12 11.41 -21.32 -3.23
C THR A 12 10.53 -20.32 -3.99
N ALA A 13 9.77 -20.81 -4.98
CA ALA A 13 8.85 -20.01 -5.79
C ALA A 13 7.68 -19.43 -5.00
N MET A 14 7.23 -20.12 -3.94
CA MET A 14 6.19 -19.61 -3.04
C MET A 14 6.76 -18.64 -2.00
N CYS A 15 7.91 -18.97 -1.42
CA CYS A 15 8.49 -18.19 -0.32
C CYS A 15 9.07 -16.85 -0.78
N LEU A 16 9.76 -16.78 -1.93
CA LEU A 16 10.41 -15.55 -2.40
C LEU A 16 9.45 -14.37 -2.66
N PRO A 17 8.31 -14.53 -3.37
CA PRO A 17 7.39 -13.42 -3.60
C PRO A 17 6.48 -13.13 -2.40
N PHE A 18 6.44 -14.01 -1.38
CA PHE A 18 5.53 -13.87 -0.26
C PHE A 18 5.69 -12.54 0.51
N PRO A 19 6.91 -12.10 0.89
CA PRO A 19 7.11 -10.80 1.53
C PRO A 19 6.67 -9.64 0.65
N SER A 20 6.88 -9.72 -0.67
CA SER A 20 6.48 -8.68 -1.62
C SER A 20 4.96 -8.57 -1.75
N ARG A 21 4.24 -9.71 -1.79
CA ARG A 21 2.77 -9.70 -1.80
C ARG A 21 2.20 -9.19 -0.47
N ALA A 22 2.78 -9.63 0.64
CA ALA A 22 2.39 -9.17 1.97
C ALA A 22 2.61 -7.65 2.11
N SER A 23 3.77 -7.13 1.72
CA SER A 23 4.06 -5.70 1.80
C SER A 23 3.17 -4.87 0.86
N ALA A 24 2.89 -5.35 -0.36
CA ALA A 24 1.95 -4.69 -1.26
C ALA A 24 0.54 -4.61 -0.67
N HIS A 25 0.07 -5.69 -0.03
CA HIS A 25 -1.23 -5.72 0.62
C HIS A 25 -1.29 -4.74 1.81
N ILE A 26 -0.27 -4.77 2.68
CA ILE A 26 -0.15 -3.86 3.84
C ILE A 26 -0.05 -2.40 3.37
N HIS A 27 0.71 -2.12 2.31
CA HIS A 27 0.83 -0.78 1.74
C HIS A 27 -0.49 -0.25 1.20
N ARG A 28 -1.30 -1.10 0.55
CA ARG A 28 -2.63 -0.69 0.10
C ARG A 28 -3.56 -0.47 1.28
N PHE A 29 -3.59 -1.38 2.26
CA PHE A 29 -4.43 -1.26 3.45
C PHE A 29 -4.15 0.03 4.22
N THR A 30 -2.87 0.32 4.49
CA THR A 30 -2.47 1.52 5.26
C THR A 30 -2.65 2.84 4.52
N ASN A 31 -2.82 2.82 3.19
CA ASN A 31 -2.96 4.02 2.34
C ASN A 31 -4.35 4.15 1.70
N GLY A 32 -5.38 3.56 2.31
CA GLY A 32 -6.77 3.71 1.84
C GLY A 32 -7.03 2.99 0.51
N GLY A 33 -6.41 1.83 0.30
CA GLY A 33 -6.50 1.04 -0.93
C GLY A 33 -5.59 1.52 -2.06
N LYS A 34 -4.88 2.64 -1.87
CA LYS A 34 -4.00 3.23 -2.89
C LYS A 34 -2.56 2.80 -2.70
N GLU A 35 -1.76 2.97 -3.75
CA GLU A 35 -0.33 2.73 -3.67
C GLU A 35 0.36 3.76 -2.77
N LYS A 36 1.35 3.29 -2.00
CA LYS A 36 2.12 4.16 -1.10
C LYS A 36 2.89 5.17 -1.93
N ARG A 37 2.74 6.46 -1.64
CA ARG A 37 3.52 7.52 -2.29
C ARG A 37 4.97 7.47 -1.80
N PHE A 38 5.91 7.53 -2.74
CA PHE A 38 7.34 7.60 -2.46
C PHE A 38 7.82 9.05 -2.63
N ALA A 39 8.39 9.64 -1.58
CA ALA A 39 8.74 11.06 -1.53
C ALA A 39 10.26 11.24 -1.45
N ASN A 40 10.94 10.85 -2.53
CA ASN A 40 12.40 10.93 -2.65
C ASN A 40 12.91 12.38 -2.72
N TYR A 41 12.10 13.26 -3.29
CA TYR A 41 12.47 14.66 -3.49
C TYR A 41 11.72 15.58 -2.53
N SER A 42 12.35 16.68 -2.13
CA SER A 42 11.75 17.66 -1.20
C SER A 42 10.43 18.25 -1.70
N CYS A 43 10.27 18.38 -3.03
CA CYS A 43 9.00 18.79 -3.63
C CYS A 43 7.88 17.77 -3.36
N GLN A 44 8.16 16.48 -3.53
CA GLN A 44 7.20 15.40 -3.25
C GLN A 44 6.81 15.35 -1.77
N GLN A 45 7.78 15.56 -0.86
CA GLN A 45 7.51 15.62 0.58
C GLN A 45 6.63 16.82 0.93
N SER A 46 6.92 17.99 0.36
CA SER A 46 6.13 19.21 0.57
C SER A 46 4.68 19.03 0.09
N LEU A 47 4.46 18.36 -1.03
CA LEU A 47 3.13 18.03 -1.53
C LEU A 47 2.40 17.00 -0.65
N MET A 48 3.10 15.98 -0.16
CA MET A 48 2.52 14.98 0.74
C MET A 48 2.10 15.60 2.08
N GLU A 49 2.89 16.55 2.58
CA GLU A 49 2.61 17.31 3.78
C GLU A 49 1.44 18.29 3.59
N ARG A 50 1.33 18.91 2.40
CA ARG A 50 0.16 19.70 2.01
C ARG A 50 -1.11 18.85 2.03
N ASP A 51 -1.08 17.67 1.43
CA ASP A 51 -2.24 16.77 1.41
C ASP A 51 -2.62 16.31 2.82
N ARG A 52 -1.64 16.05 3.69
CA ARG A 52 -1.88 15.77 5.11
C ARG A 52 -2.64 16.90 5.80
N ARG A 53 -2.25 18.17 5.58
CA ARG A 53 -2.88 19.35 6.18
C ARG A 53 -4.29 19.60 5.62
N VAL A 54 -4.47 19.45 4.31
CA VAL A 54 -5.77 19.64 3.64
C VAL A 54 -6.74 18.51 3.99
N SER A 55 -6.24 17.32 4.33
CA SER A 55 -7.09 16.16 4.63
C SER A 55 -8.02 16.36 5.83
N GLY A 56 -7.73 17.26 6.78
CA GLY A 56 -8.53 17.46 8.00
C GLY A 56 -8.45 16.34 9.05
N VAL A 57 -7.94 15.15 8.69
CA VAL A 57 -7.75 13.99 9.60
C VAL A 57 -6.28 13.62 9.78
N ASN A 58 -5.37 14.52 9.40
CA ASN A 58 -3.93 14.31 9.52
C ASN A 58 -3.42 13.06 8.77
N ARG A 59 -4.07 12.68 7.65
CA ARG A 59 -3.70 11.51 6.83
C ARG A 59 -3.55 11.93 5.36
N TYR A 60 -2.35 11.79 4.82
CA TYR A 60 -2.03 12.25 3.44
C TYR A 60 -2.71 11.43 2.33
N HIS A 61 -3.07 10.17 2.59
CA HIS A 61 -3.72 9.32 1.58
C HIS A 61 -5.22 9.63 1.38
N VAL A 62 -5.78 10.51 2.21
CA VAL A 62 -7.19 10.92 2.15
C VAL A 62 -7.35 12.08 1.18
N SER A 63 -7.89 11.78 0.01
CA SER A 63 -8.09 12.69 -1.11
C SER A 63 -9.45 13.40 -0.99
N GLY A 64 -9.59 14.32 -0.03
CA GLY A 64 -10.69 15.30 0.03
C GLY A 64 -12.14 14.76 -0.11
N VAL A 65 -13.06 15.66 -0.49
CA VAL A 65 -14.53 15.57 -0.35
C VAL A 65 -15.18 14.26 -0.84
N GLY A 66 -14.65 13.61 -1.88
CA GLY A 66 -15.23 12.36 -2.41
C GLY A 66 -15.00 11.14 -1.53
N GLU A 67 -13.84 11.05 -0.87
CA GLU A 67 -13.41 9.85 -0.13
C GLU A 67 -13.94 9.82 1.31
N TYR A 68 -14.18 11.00 1.90
CA TYR A 68 -14.90 11.12 3.17
C TYR A 68 -16.33 10.59 3.09
N ARG A 69 -17.01 10.83 1.97
CA ARG A 69 -18.40 10.41 1.77
C ARG A 69 -18.53 8.89 1.61
N SER A 70 -17.59 8.25 0.90
CA SER A 70 -17.54 6.78 0.78
C SER A 70 -17.25 6.10 2.12
N ARG A 71 -16.29 6.59 2.91
CA ARG A 71 -15.94 5.96 4.21
C ARG A 71 -17.03 6.08 5.28
N LYS A 72 -17.92 7.08 5.17
CA LYS A 72 -19.09 7.20 6.05
C LYS A 72 -20.18 6.16 5.74
N HIS A 73 -20.22 5.64 4.52
CA HIS A 73 -21.27 4.73 4.06
C HIS A 73 -20.88 3.26 4.19
N PHE A 74 -19.58 2.95 4.10
CA PHE A 74 -19.03 1.61 4.31
C PHE A 74 -17.86 1.72 5.29
N PRO A 75 -18.12 1.67 6.61
CA PRO A 75 -17.08 1.51 7.60
C PRO A 75 -16.52 0.08 7.53
N ASP A 76 -15.19 -0.04 7.54
CA ASP A 76 -14.48 -1.32 7.69
C ASP A 76 -14.76 -1.96 9.06
#